data_AF-A0A971K7A3-F1
#
_entry.id   AF-A0A971K7A3-F1
#
_cell.length_a   1.000
_cell.length_b   1.000
_cell.length_c   1.000
_cell.angle_alpha   90.00
_cell.angle_beta   90.00
_cell.angle_gamma   90.00
#
_symmetry.space_group_name_H-M   'P 1'
#
loop_
_entity.id
_entity.type
_entity.pdbx_description
1 polymer ?
#
loop_
_entity_poly.entity_id
_entity_poly.type
_entity_poly.pdbx_seq_one_letter_code
_entity_poly.pdbx_strand_id
1 'polypeptide(L)' 'MKKKELKVQAEIYSRVAGYFRPVNQWNRGKQEEFSQRLEYSIDTVINELNYSYDEYKRAV' A
#
# COMPACT_ATOMS: atom_id res chain seq x y z
N MET A 1 -32.71 -11.79 -27.71
CA MET A 1 -31.82 -12.70 -26.95
C MET A 1 -30.83 -11.86 -26.17
N LYS A 2 -30.78 -11.94 -24.83
CA LYS A 2 -29.77 -11.20 -24.05
C LYS A 2 -28.39 -11.83 -24.25
N LYS A 3 -27.39 -11.02 -24.56
CA LYS A 3 -25.98 -11.46 -24.73
C LYS A 3 -25.47 -11.93 -23.37
N LYS A 4 -24.99 -13.18 -23.27
CA LYS A 4 -24.36 -13.69 -22.05
C LYS A 4 -22.99 -13.04 -21.92
N GLU A 5 -22.85 -12.17 -20.93
CA GLU A 5 -21.58 -11.51 -20.64
C GLU A 5 -20.66 -12.52 -19.91
N LEU A 6 -19.51 -12.83 -20.50
CA LEU A 6 -18.48 -13.69 -19.89
C LEU A 6 -17.58 -12.81 -19.02
N LYS A 7 -17.68 -12.96 -17.70
CA LYS A 7 -16.78 -12.29 -16.75
C LYS A 7 -15.75 -13.31 -16.26
N VAL A 8 -14.49 -13.06 -16.55
CA VAL A 8 -13.36 -13.84 -16.03
C VAL A 8 -12.77 -13.05 -14.87
N GLN A 9 -12.54 -13.74 -13.74
CA GLN A 9 -11.91 -13.11 -12.59
C GLN A 9 -10.43 -12.86 -12.89
N ALA A 10 -9.96 -11.63 -12.64
CA ALA A 10 -8.54 -11.33 -12.73
C ALA A 10 -7.78 -11.97 -11.56
N GLU A 11 -6.65 -12.59 -11.85
CA GLU A 11 -5.72 -13.02 -10.81
C GLU A 11 -4.91 -11.82 -10.33
N ILE A 12 -4.99 -11.55 -9.03
CA ILE A 12 -4.28 -10.42 -8.41
C ILE A 12 -3.09 -10.98 -7.65
N TYR A 13 -1.91 -10.44 -7.92
CA TYR A 13 -0.66 -10.82 -7.26
C TYR A 13 -0.14 -9.64 -6.43
N SER A 14 0.45 -9.94 -5.29
CA SER A 14 1.13 -8.94 -4.46
C SER A 14 2.42 -9.50 -3.87
N ARG A 15 3.37 -8.61 -3.59
CA ARG A 15 4.71 -8.95 -3.07
C ARG A 15 4.64 -9.19 -1.56
N VAL A 16 5.09 -10.37 -1.16
CA VAL A 16 5.06 -10.80 0.25
C VAL A 16 6.36 -10.44 0.97
N ALA A 17 7.39 -11.28 0.87
CA ALA A 17 8.71 -11.09 1.47
C ALA A 17 9.79 -11.44 0.44
N GLY A 18 9.78 -10.71 -0.69
CA GLY A 18 10.75 -10.88 -1.77
C GLY A 18 10.23 -11.57 -3.04
N TYR A 19 9.03 -12.16 -3.01
CA TYR A 19 8.39 -12.79 -4.18
C TYR A 19 6.89 -12.47 -4.28
N PHE A 20 6.31 -12.70 -5.45
CA PHE A 20 4.87 -12.49 -5.72
C PHE A 20 4.06 -13.74 -5.40
N ARG A 21 2.91 -13.55 -4.74
CA ARG A 21 1.94 -14.62 -4.44
C ARG A 21 0.52 -14.16 -4.82
N PRO A 22 -0.33 -15.04 -5.36
CA PRO A 22 -1.75 -14.73 -5.58
C PRO A 22 -2.41 -14.29 -4.26
N VAL A 23 -3.11 -13.15 -4.29
CA VAL A 23 -3.77 -12.57 -3.12
C VAL A 23 -4.91 -13.46 -2.62
N ASN A 24 -5.61 -14.15 -3.53
CA ASN A 24 -6.67 -15.11 -3.18
C ASN A 24 -6.17 -16.32 -2.38
N GLN A 25 -4.85 -16.57 -2.32
CA GLN A 25 -4.25 -17.66 -1.55
C GLN A 25 -3.73 -17.21 -0.18
N TRP A 26 -3.94 -15.97 0.24
CA TRP A 26 -3.43 -15.46 1.50
C TRP A 26 -4.18 -16.07 2.70
N ASN A 27 -3.43 -16.56 3.68
CA ASN A 27 -4.00 -16.98 4.96
C ASN A 27 -4.36 -15.74 5.82
N ARG A 28 -5.11 -15.96 6.91
CA ARG A 28 -5.56 -14.89 7.80
C ARG A 28 -4.42 -14.02 8.34
N GLY A 29 -3.31 -14.63 8.75
CA GLY A 29 -2.15 -13.90 9.27
C GLY A 29 -1.48 -13.00 8.24
N LYS A 30 -1.43 -13.42 6.96
CA LYS A 30 -0.88 -12.59 5.88
C LYS A 30 -1.78 -11.41 5.55
N GLN A 31 -3.10 -11.60 5.58
CA GLN A 31 -4.06 -10.52 5.37
C GLN A 31 -3.92 -9.45 6.46
N GLU A 32 -3.79 -9.88 7.72
CA GLU A 32 -3.57 -9.00 8.88
C GLU A 32 -2.22 -8.25 8.78
N GLU A 33 -1.13 -8.95 8.48
CA GLU A 33 0.18 -8.30 8.28
C GLU A 33 0.12 -7.28 7.13
N PHE A 34 -0.55 -7.61 6.02
CA PHE A 34 -0.68 -6.69 4.90
C PHE A 34 -1.49 -5.44 5.27
N SER A 35 -2.56 -5.56 6.06
CA SER A 35 -3.34 -4.41 6.52
C SER A 35 -2.57 -3.46 7.44
N GLN A 36 -1.50 -3.94 8.07
CA GLN A 36 -0.64 -3.12 8.92
C GLN A 36 0.50 -2.44 8.13
N ARG A 37 0.64 -2.70 6.84
CA ARG A 37 1.65 -2.04 6.00
C ARG A 37 1.29 -0.56 5.83
N LEU A 38 2.30 0.29 5.95
CA LEU A 38 2.19 1.71 5.71
C LEU A 38 2.79 2.04 4.34
N GLU A 39 2.08 2.87 3.59
CA GLU A 39 2.58 3.45 2.36
C GLU A 39 3.37 4.72 2.67
N TYR A 40 4.44 4.96 1.91
CA TYR A 40 5.13 6.24 1.98
C TYR A 40 4.29 7.30 1.27
N SER A 41 3.98 8.38 1.99
CA SER A 41 3.33 9.56 1.43
C SER A 41 4.35 10.69 1.28
N ILE A 42 4.45 11.24 0.07
CA ILE A 42 5.33 12.39 -0.21
C ILE A 42 4.90 13.59 0.64
N ASP A 43 3.59 13.82 0.81
CA ASP A 43 3.08 14.93 1.60
C ASP A 43 3.50 14.82 3.07
N THR A 44 3.48 13.61 3.63
CA THR A 44 3.96 13.36 5.00
C THR A 44 5.43 13.75 5.14
N VAL A 45 6.27 13.31 4.20
CA VAL A 45 7.71 13.64 4.20
C VAL A 45 7.94 15.14 4.07
N ILE A 46 7.23 15.81 3.15
CA ILE A 46 7.36 17.26 2.95
C ILE A 46 6.96 18.02 4.22
N ASN A 47 5.87 17.62 4.87
CA ASN A 47 5.39 18.26 6.09
C ASN A 47 6.40 18.10 7.25
N GLU A 48 6.99 16.91 7.40
CA GLU A 48 8.04 16.66 8.40
C GLU A 48 9.29 17.52 8.14
N LEU A 49 9.73 17.63 6.88
CA LEU A 49 10.87 18.47 6.51
C LEU A 49 10.61 19.96 6.77
N ASN A 50 9.41 20.44 6.43
CA ASN A 50 9.03 21.83 6.67
C ASN A 50 8.99 22.15 8.16
N TYR A 51 8.44 21.26 8.98
CA TYR A 51 8.44 21.42 10.44
C TYR A 51 9.86 21.53 11.00
N SER A 52 10.75 20.63 10.59
CA SER A 52 12.15 20.64 11.02
C SER A 52 12.87 21.94 10.61
N TYR A 53 12.61 22.43 9.40
CA TYR A 53 13.22 23.67 8.90
C TYR A 53 12.71 24.91 9.65
N ASP A 54 11.42 24.96 9.97
CA ASP A 54 10.82 26.03 10.75
C ASP A 54 11.33 26.03 12.21
N GLU A 55 11.59 24.86 12.79
CA GLU A 55 12.24 24.74 14.11
C GLU A 55 13.67 25.28 14.07
N TYR A 56 14.47 24.88 13.08
CA TYR A 56 15.83 25.38 12.88
C TYR A 56 15.87 26.91 12.77
N LYS A 57 14.96 27.51 11.99
CA LYS A 57 14.87 28.97 11.82
C LYS A 57 14.49 29.73 13.09
N ARG A 58 13.80 29.11 14.04
CA ARG A 58 13.47 29.74 15.33
C ARG A 58 14.63 29.65 16.33
N ALA A 59 15.50 28.66 16.17
CA ALA A 59 16.65 28.43 17.04
C ALA A 59 17.90 29.25 16.66
N VAL A 60 17.89 29.90 15.49
CA VAL A 60 18.94 30.79 14.98
C VAL A 60 18.45 32.23 15.01
#